data_AF-A0A6N9NML7-F1
#
_entry.id   AF-A0A6N9NML7-F1
#
_cell.length_a   1.000
_cell.length_b   1.000
_cell.length_c   1.000
_cell.angle_alpha   90.00
_cell.angle_beta   90.00
_cell.angle_gamma   90.00
#
_symmetry.space_group_name_H-M   'P 1'
#
loop_
_entity.id
_entity.type
_entity.pdbx_description
1 polymer ?
#
loop_
_entity_poly.entity_id
_entity_poly.type
_entity_poly.pdbx_seq_one_letter_code
_entity_poly.pdbx_strand_id
1 'polypeptide(L)'
;MKISEIKNHLSNSNQIAFQLPNGEIVPSHFHVTEVGVVSKHFIDCGGTVRKEEKANFQLWEADDYDHRLHPEKLTNIIELSEKVLEMGDLEIEVEYQGDTIGKYDLDFDGSNFLLLSKTTDCLAKDKCGIPEQKPRIKMSAIGNSTETSCTPGGGCC
;
A
#
# COMPACT_ATOMS: atom_id res chain seq x y z
N MET A 1 -1.93 -5.30 -6.80
CA MET A 1 -2.65 -6.35 -7.55
C MET A 1 -3.85 -5.76 -8.27
N LYS A 2 -4.21 -6.32 -9.43
CA LYS A 2 -5.39 -5.96 -10.24
C LYS A 2 -6.57 -6.94 -10.07
N ILE A 3 -7.74 -6.55 -10.58
CA ILE A 3 -8.96 -7.37 -10.59
C ILE A 3 -8.75 -8.74 -11.28
N SER A 4 -8.08 -8.78 -12.43
CA SER A 4 -7.80 -10.05 -13.12
C SER A 4 -6.92 -10.99 -12.29
N GLU A 5 -5.92 -10.44 -11.60
CA GLU A 5 -4.97 -11.19 -10.78
C GLU A 5 -5.65 -11.80 -9.54
N ILE A 6 -6.46 -11.04 -8.80
CA ILE A 6 -7.14 -11.58 -7.62
C ILE A 6 -8.09 -12.72 -8.00
N LYS A 7 -8.82 -12.59 -9.12
CA LYS A 7 -9.71 -13.67 -9.62
C LYS A 7 -8.93 -14.94 -9.95
N ASN A 8 -7.73 -14.81 -10.52
CA ASN A 8 -6.84 -15.94 -10.78
C ASN A 8 -6.33 -16.60 -9.50
N HIS A 9 -6.04 -15.84 -8.45
CA HIS A 9 -5.64 -16.40 -7.16
C HIS A 9 -6.82 -17.09 -6.46
N LEU A 10 -8.01 -16.49 -6.49
CA LEU A 10 -9.22 -17.05 -5.87
C LEU A 10 -9.66 -18.36 -6.52
N SER A 11 -9.51 -18.52 -7.84
CA SER A 11 -9.89 -19.76 -8.54
C SER A 11 -9.03 -20.97 -8.15
N ASN A 12 -7.80 -20.74 -7.68
CA ASN A 12 -6.86 -21.76 -7.24
C ASN A 12 -6.81 -21.94 -5.71
N SER A 13 -7.59 -21.15 -4.98
CA SER A 13 -7.56 -21.12 -3.52
C SER A 13 -8.76 -21.85 -2.93
N ASN A 14 -8.54 -22.64 -1.89
CA ASN A 14 -9.64 -23.28 -1.13
C ASN A 14 -10.20 -22.38 -0.03
N GLN A 15 -9.42 -21.36 0.37
CA GLN A 15 -9.68 -20.50 1.52
C GLN A 15 -9.18 -19.09 1.20
N ILE A 16 -9.78 -18.08 1.83
CA ILE A 16 -9.35 -16.68 1.74
C ILE A 16 -8.79 -16.27 3.10
N ALA A 17 -7.61 -15.67 3.10
CA ALA A 17 -7.02 -15.05 4.27
C ALA A 17 -6.37 -13.72 3.84
N PHE A 18 -6.61 -12.68 4.63
CA PHE A 18 -5.95 -11.39 4.46
C PHE A 18 -4.99 -11.17 5.64
N GLN A 19 -3.78 -10.71 5.34
CA GLN A 19 -2.76 -10.43 6.35
C GLN A 19 -2.46 -8.92 6.39
N LEU A 20 -2.53 -8.35 7.59
CA LEU A 20 -2.23 -6.95 7.86
C LEU A 20 -0.72 -6.68 7.82
N PRO A 21 -0.30 -5.41 7.66
CA PRO A 21 1.13 -5.05 7.63
C PRO A 21 1.91 -5.44 8.88
N ASN A 22 1.24 -5.52 10.03
CA ASN A 22 1.83 -5.95 11.31
C ASN A 22 1.98 -7.49 11.42
N GLY A 23 1.52 -8.25 10.44
CA GLY A 23 1.56 -9.70 10.40
C GLY A 23 0.31 -10.40 10.97
N GLU A 24 -0.64 -9.66 11.52
CA GLU A 24 -1.90 -10.23 12.01
C GLU A 24 -2.80 -10.64 10.84
N ILE A 25 -3.65 -11.65 11.05
CA ILE A 25 -4.59 -12.15 10.04
C ILE A 25 -5.97 -11.55 10.34
N VAL A 26 -6.60 -10.99 9.31
CA VAL A 26 -8.00 -10.55 9.37
C VAL A 26 -8.87 -11.77 9.71
N PRO A 27 -9.78 -11.68 10.70
CA PRO A 27 -10.60 -12.82 11.12
C PRO A 27 -11.35 -13.46 9.96
N SER A 28 -11.46 -14.79 9.97
CA SER A 28 -12.05 -15.56 8.85
C SER A 28 -13.54 -15.27 8.59
N HIS A 29 -14.22 -14.65 9.55
CA HIS A 29 -15.61 -14.20 9.48
C HIS A 29 -15.74 -12.75 8.97
N PHE A 30 -14.78 -12.29 8.17
CA PHE A 30 -14.91 -11.01 7.49
C PHE A 30 -16.01 -11.08 6.42
N HIS A 31 -16.56 -9.91 6.14
CA HIS A 31 -17.53 -9.63 5.10
C HIS A 31 -16.93 -8.63 4.12
N VAL A 32 -17.24 -8.81 2.83
CA VAL A 32 -17.12 -7.73 1.85
C VAL A 32 -18.42 -6.96 1.87
N THR A 33 -18.40 -5.74 2.39
CA THR A 33 -19.61 -4.90 2.51
C THR A 33 -19.87 -4.11 1.24
N GLU A 34 -18.80 -3.63 0.60
CA GLU A 34 -18.89 -2.80 -0.60
C GLU A 34 -17.75 -3.12 -1.57
N VAL A 35 -18.05 -3.06 -2.86
CA VAL A 35 -17.08 -3.07 -3.95
C VAL A 35 -17.42 -1.89 -4.86
N GLY A 36 -16.47 -0.98 -5.05
CA GLY A 36 -16.72 0.28 -5.77
C GLY A 36 -15.54 0.74 -6.62
N VAL A 37 -15.74 1.81 -7.37
CA VAL A 37 -14.68 2.52 -8.08
C VAL A 37 -14.40 3.83 -7.36
N VAL A 38 -13.13 4.06 -7.03
CA VAL A 38 -12.68 5.31 -6.43
C VAL A 38 -11.86 6.07 -7.46
N SER A 39 -12.39 7.20 -7.91
CA SER A 39 -11.70 8.13 -8.81
C SER A 39 -11.24 9.36 -8.03
N LYS A 40 -9.94 9.63 -8.05
CA LYS A 40 -9.33 10.78 -7.36
C LYS A 40 -8.63 11.66 -8.38
N HIS A 41 -8.91 12.96 -8.31
CA HIS A 41 -8.28 13.98 -9.13
C HIS A 41 -7.47 14.89 -8.22
N PHE A 42 -6.15 14.79 -8.31
CA PHE A 42 -5.23 15.46 -7.41
C PHE A 42 -4.52 16.60 -8.10
N ILE A 43 -4.08 17.55 -7.28
CA ILE A 43 -3.08 18.55 -7.62
C ILE A 43 -2.02 18.53 -6.52
N ASP A 44 -0.74 18.48 -6.90
CA ASP A 44 0.35 18.60 -5.93
C ASP A 44 0.67 20.07 -5.61
N CYS A 45 1.49 20.31 -4.59
CA CYS A 45 1.91 21.67 -4.21
C CYS A 45 2.68 22.40 -5.33
N GLY A 46 3.18 21.66 -6.33
CA GLY A 46 3.84 22.19 -7.50
C GLY A 46 2.93 22.54 -8.66
N GLY A 47 1.62 22.27 -8.55
CA GLY A 47 0.62 22.52 -9.58
C GLY A 47 0.43 21.36 -10.57
N THR A 48 1.10 20.22 -10.39
CA THR A 48 0.95 19.06 -11.28
C THR A 48 -0.36 18.36 -10.99
N VAL A 49 -1.18 18.18 -12.02
CA VAL A 49 -2.45 17.47 -11.93
C VAL A 49 -2.26 15.99 -12.25
N ARG A 50 -2.86 15.11 -11.45
CA ARG A 50 -2.88 13.66 -11.69
C ARG A 50 -4.24 13.07 -11.41
N LYS A 51 -4.59 12.01 -12.13
CA LYS A 51 -5.80 11.23 -11.90
C LYS A 51 -5.41 9.83 -11.47
N GLU A 52 -6.17 9.28 -10.54
CA GLU A 52 -6.05 7.91 -10.05
C GLU A 52 -7.43 7.28 -10.07
N GLU A 53 -7.50 6.02 -10.47
CA GLU A 53 -8.71 5.23 -10.42
C GLU A 53 -8.35 3.85 -9.86
N LYS A 54 -9.08 3.39 -8.85
CA LYS A 54 -8.87 2.10 -8.20
C LYS A 54 -10.20 1.40 -7.94
N ALA A 55 -10.18 0.08 -7.97
CA ALA A 55 -11.25 -0.74 -7.43
C ALA A 55 -11.10 -0.80 -5.90
N ASN A 56 -12.12 -0.42 -5.15
CA ASN A 56 -12.10 -0.39 -3.69
C ASN A 56 -12.93 -1.54 -3.13
N PHE A 57 -12.33 -2.40 -2.32
CA PHE A 57 -13.02 -3.48 -1.61
C PHE A 57 -13.06 -3.15 -0.12
N GLN A 58 -14.26 -3.02 0.44
CA GLN A 58 -14.42 -2.75 1.87
C GLN A 58 -14.65 -4.05 2.63
N LEU A 59 -13.74 -4.35 3.55
CA LEU A 59 -13.78 -5.48 4.46
C LEU A 59 -14.25 -5.04 5.84
N TRP A 60 -15.11 -5.85 6.46
CA TRP A 60 -15.63 -5.62 7.81
C TRP A 60 -15.77 -6.94 8.56
N GLU A 61 -15.48 -6.97 9.86
CA GLU A 61 -15.70 -8.15 10.70
C GLU A 61 -17.00 -8.02 11.50
N ALA A 62 -17.78 -9.11 11.54
CA ALA A 62 -19.00 -9.20 12.33
C ALA A 62 -18.83 -10.23 13.46
N ASP A 63 -19.66 -10.17 14.49
CA ASP A 63 -19.70 -11.21 15.54
C ASP A 63 -20.35 -12.54 15.10
N ASP A 64 -20.38 -12.84 13.80
CA ASP A 64 -20.89 -14.09 13.21
C ASP A 64 -19.73 -15.03 12.88
N TYR A 65 -19.24 -15.74 13.90
CA TYR A 65 -18.07 -16.62 13.80
C TYR A 65 -18.27 -17.82 12.85
N ASP A 66 -19.51 -18.16 12.49
CA ASP A 66 -19.82 -19.22 11.53
C ASP A 66 -19.82 -18.69 10.07
N HIS A 67 -19.75 -17.38 9.88
CA HIS A 67 -19.61 -16.79 8.55
C HIS A 67 -18.24 -17.12 7.96
N ARG A 68 -18.23 -17.63 6.73
CA ARG A 68 -17.01 -17.79 5.96
C ARG A 68 -17.25 -17.43 4.51
N LEU A 69 -16.54 -16.42 4.03
CA LEU A 69 -16.60 -16.07 2.63
C LEU A 69 -15.79 -17.08 1.80
N HIS A 70 -16.49 -17.85 0.97
CA HIS A 70 -15.85 -18.78 0.04
C HIS A 70 -15.24 -18.04 -1.17
N PRO A 71 -14.10 -18.50 -1.72
CA PRO A 71 -13.45 -17.91 -2.89
C PRO A 71 -14.40 -17.70 -4.07
N GLU A 72 -15.24 -18.69 -4.39
CA GLU A 72 -16.24 -18.60 -5.46
C GLU A 72 -17.23 -17.45 -5.24
N LYS A 73 -17.68 -17.24 -3.99
CA LYS A 73 -18.60 -16.15 -3.67
C LYS A 73 -17.92 -14.78 -3.84
N LEU A 74 -16.66 -14.65 -3.43
CA LEU A 74 -15.90 -13.41 -3.65
C LEU A 74 -15.68 -13.15 -5.15
N THR A 75 -15.30 -14.17 -5.92
CA THR A 75 -15.17 -14.05 -7.38
C THR A 75 -16.47 -13.56 -8.02
N ASN A 76 -17.62 -14.14 -7.65
CA ASN A 76 -18.92 -13.70 -8.16
C ASN A 76 -19.27 -12.25 -7.80
N ILE A 77 -18.93 -11.80 -6.58
CA ILE A 77 -19.11 -10.40 -6.17
C ILE A 77 -18.25 -9.48 -7.04
N ILE A 78 -16.98 -9.84 -7.26
CA ILE A 78 -16.05 -9.05 -8.08
C ILE A 78 -16.54 -8.98 -9.52
N GLU A 79 -16.94 -10.09 -10.13
CA GLU A 79 -17.44 -10.14 -11.51
C GLU A 79 -18.73 -9.33 -11.70
N LEU A 80 -19.65 -9.42 -10.73
CA LEU A 80 -20.87 -8.63 -10.75
C LEU A 80 -20.55 -7.13 -10.68
N SER A 81 -19.68 -6.73 -9.76
CA SER A 81 -19.29 -5.33 -9.58
C SER A 81 -18.51 -4.80 -10.78
N GLU A 82 -17.58 -5.58 -11.35
CA GLU A 82 -16.83 -5.25 -12.56
C GLU A 82 -17.77 -4.96 -13.74
N LYS A 83 -18.79 -5.81 -13.92
CA LYS A 83 -19.78 -5.65 -14.98
C LYS A 83 -20.70 -4.46 -14.76
N VAL A 84 -21.21 -4.27 -13.54
CA VAL A 84 -22.20 -3.22 -13.24
C VAL A 84 -21.57 -1.84 -13.16
N LEU A 85 -20.33 -1.74 -12.67
CA LEU A 85 -19.60 -0.48 -12.51
C LEU A 85 -18.57 -0.23 -13.62
N GLU A 86 -18.53 -1.09 -14.64
CA GLU A 86 -17.64 -0.98 -15.81
C GLU A 86 -16.16 -0.79 -15.42
N MET A 87 -15.71 -1.51 -14.39
CA MET A 87 -14.41 -1.28 -13.77
C MET A 87 -13.22 -1.60 -14.69
N GLY A 88 -13.37 -2.57 -15.61
CA GLY A 88 -12.22 -3.13 -16.31
C GLY A 88 -11.22 -3.77 -15.34
N ASP A 89 -9.92 -3.63 -15.64
CA ASP A 89 -8.82 -4.28 -14.89
C ASP A 89 -8.04 -3.27 -14.03
N LEU A 90 -8.74 -2.63 -13.09
CA LEU A 90 -8.17 -1.65 -12.17
C LEU A 90 -7.28 -2.29 -11.10
N GLU A 91 -6.37 -1.49 -10.55
CA GLU A 91 -5.67 -1.82 -9.32
C GLU A 91 -6.63 -1.82 -8.13
N ILE A 92 -6.43 -2.77 -7.21
CA ILE A 92 -7.25 -2.93 -6.02
C ILE A 92 -6.66 -2.13 -4.85
N GLU A 93 -7.51 -1.35 -4.20
CA GLU A 93 -7.35 -0.80 -2.86
C GLU A 93 -8.33 -1.54 -1.93
N VAL A 94 -7.86 -1.91 -0.74
CA VAL A 94 -8.70 -2.56 0.28
C VAL A 94 -8.86 -1.61 1.46
N GLU A 95 -10.11 -1.45 1.89
CA GLU A 95 -10.45 -0.75 3.12
C GLU A 95 -10.75 -1.76 4.22
N TYR A 96 -10.13 -1.58 5.38
CA TYR A 96 -10.37 -2.42 6.55
C TYR A 96 -10.27 -1.62 7.84
N GLN A 97 -11.10 -1.99 8.82
CA GLN A 97 -11.27 -1.27 10.08
C GLN A 97 -10.09 -1.53 11.04
N GLY A 98 -9.50 -0.45 11.58
CA GLY A 98 -8.68 -0.45 12.79
C GLY A 98 -9.20 0.60 13.77
N ASP A 99 -8.35 1.48 14.29
CA ASP A 99 -8.81 2.69 15.00
C ASP A 99 -9.59 3.63 14.07
N THR A 100 -9.23 3.65 12.79
CA THR A 100 -9.92 4.30 11.68
C THR A 100 -9.97 3.35 10.49
N ILE A 101 -10.67 3.73 9.41
CA ILE A 101 -10.66 2.95 8.18
C ILE A 101 -9.29 3.12 7.51
N GLY A 102 -8.50 2.04 7.51
CA GLY A 102 -7.22 1.97 6.82
C GLY A 102 -7.41 1.61 5.35
N LYS A 103 -6.60 2.23 4.48
CA LYS A 103 -6.52 1.91 3.04
C LYS A 103 -5.21 1.20 2.74
N TYR A 104 -5.30 0.06 2.08
CA TYR A 104 -4.17 -0.81 1.78
C TYR A 104 -4.11 -1.11 0.29
N ASP A 105 -2.91 -1.22 -0.27
CA ASP A 105 -2.76 -1.90 -1.56
C ASP A 105 -2.80 -3.42 -1.33
N LEU A 106 -3.14 -4.18 -2.37
CA LEU A 106 -3.28 -5.62 -2.28
C LEU A 106 -2.16 -6.36 -3.02
N ASP A 107 -1.60 -7.39 -2.39
CA ASP A 107 -0.65 -8.33 -3.00
C ASP A 107 -0.94 -9.78 -2.56
N PHE A 108 -0.19 -10.75 -3.06
CA PHE A 108 -0.35 -12.16 -2.72
C PHE A 108 1.00 -12.87 -2.58
N ASP A 109 1.20 -13.56 -1.47
CA ASP A 109 2.47 -14.24 -1.16
C ASP A 109 2.53 -15.72 -1.57
N GLY A 110 1.46 -16.23 -2.18
CA GLY A 110 1.28 -17.65 -2.50
C GLY A 110 0.29 -18.37 -1.59
N SER A 111 -0.02 -17.82 -0.42
CA SER A 111 -0.97 -18.37 0.55
C SER A 111 -2.02 -17.35 0.98
N ASN A 112 -1.59 -16.13 1.33
CA ASN A 112 -2.41 -15.07 1.89
C ASN A 112 -2.42 -13.84 0.98
N PHE A 113 -3.53 -13.12 1.00
CA PHE A 113 -3.60 -11.79 0.43
C PHE A 113 -2.99 -10.79 1.40
N LEU A 114 -1.95 -10.09 0.97
CA LEU A 114 -1.22 -9.14 1.80
C LEU A 114 -1.84 -7.74 1.66
N LEU A 115 -2.25 -7.17 2.78
CA LEU A 115 -2.64 -5.76 2.89
C LEU A 115 -1.36 -4.93 3.09
N LEU A 116 -0.92 -4.23 2.05
CA LEU A 116 0.29 -3.43 2.07
C LEU A 116 -0.01 -2.00 2.53
N SER A 117 0.78 -1.49 3.48
CA SER A 117 0.64 -0.12 3.97
C SER A 117 0.83 0.91 2.87
N LYS A 118 -0.06 1.89 2.82
CA LYS A 118 0.08 3.06 1.95
C LYS A 118 0.69 4.21 2.74
N THR A 119 1.69 4.86 2.17
CA THR A 119 2.32 6.05 2.74
C THR A 119 2.08 7.25 1.84
N THR A 120 1.84 8.40 2.45
CA THR A 120 1.81 9.67 1.71
C THR A 120 3.23 10.16 1.43
N ASP A 121 3.40 10.85 0.30
CA ASP A 121 4.64 11.54 -0.02
C ASP A 121 4.35 12.92 -0.59
N CYS A 122 5.24 13.88 -0.33
CA CYS A 122 5.22 15.17 -1.01
C CYS A 122 5.88 14.99 -2.38
N LEU A 123 5.10 15.11 -3.46
CA LEU A 123 5.60 14.90 -4.82
C LEU A 123 6.40 16.11 -5.37
N ALA A 124 6.32 17.27 -4.71
CA ALA A 124 7.00 18.51 -5.10
C ALA A 124 8.00 18.97 -4.02
N LYS A 125 8.92 18.07 -3.64
CA LYS A 125 9.86 18.27 -2.51
C LYS A 125 10.70 19.54 -2.65
N ASP A 126 11.15 19.80 -3.88
CA ASP A 126 11.91 20.99 -4.30
C ASP A 126 11.14 22.29 -4.07
N LYS A 127 9.84 22.32 -4.42
CA LYS A 127 8.96 23.49 -4.27
C LYS A 127 8.47 23.68 -2.83
N CYS A 128 8.49 22.62 -2.02
CA CYS A 128 8.09 22.66 -0.62
C CYS A 128 9.26 22.88 0.36
N GLY A 129 10.48 23.08 -0.14
CA GLY A 129 11.66 23.31 0.71
C GLY A 129 12.01 22.11 1.60
N ILE A 130 11.59 20.91 1.22
CA ILE A 130 11.90 19.68 1.96
C ILE A 130 13.34 19.31 1.63
N PRO A 131 14.26 19.27 2.61
CA PRO A 131 15.65 18.95 2.35
C PRO A 131 15.76 17.54 1.77
N GLU A 132 16.36 17.41 0.60
CA GLU A 132 16.68 16.10 0.03
C GLU A 132 17.55 15.32 1.03
N GLN A 133 17.24 14.03 1.22
CA GLN A 133 18.05 13.19 2.10
C GLN A 133 19.49 13.20 1.58
N LYS A 134 20.38 13.85 2.33
CA LYS A 134 21.81 13.85 2.02
C LYS A 134 22.27 12.40 1.92
N PRO A 135 23.04 12.03 0.89
CA PRO A 135 23.55 10.66 0.78
C PRO A 135 24.24 10.29 2.08
N ARG A 136 23.94 9.10 2.62
CA ARG A 136 24.60 8.57 3.82
C ARG A 136 26.06 8.28 3.50
N ILE A 137 26.90 9.30 3.60
CA ILE A 137 28.35 9.13 3.52
C ILE A 137 28.77 8.36 4.78
N LYS A 138 29.32 7.15 4.61
CA LYS A 138 29.94 6.44 5.72
C LYS A 138 31.07 7.31 6.26
N MET A 139 31.03 7.68 7.54
CA MET A 139 32.03 8.53 8.20
C MET A 139 33.47 7.99 8.04
N SER A 140 33.62 6.69 7.78
CA SER A 140 34.90 6.04 7.45
C SER A 140 35.54 6.54 6.15
N ALA A 141 34.81 7.23 5.27
CA ALA A 141 35.34 7.84 4.06
C ALA A 141 35.87 9.28 4.28
N ILE A 142 35.60 9.90 5.44
CA ILE A 142 36.03 11.26 5.79
C ILE A 142 37.43 11.29 6.46
N GLY A 143 38.11 10.14 6.57
CA GLY A 143 39.38 10.00 7.28
C GLY A 143 40.63 9.70 6.44
N ASN A 144 40.55 9.67 5.10
CA ASN A 144 41.69 9.32 4.24
C ASN A 144 42.22 10.48 3.37
N SER A 145 42.06 11.73 3.82
CA SER A 145 42.94 12.81 3.38
C SER A 145 44.21 12.77 4.23
N THR A 146 45.27 12.19 3.65
CA THR A 146 46.65 12.29 4.10
C THR A 146 46.99 13.67 4.65
N GLU A 147 47.39 13.68 5.92
CA GLU A 147 48.36 14.59 6.55
C GLU A 147 48.17 16.10 6.37
N THR A 148 47.51 16.72 7.36
CA THR A 148 48.05 17.95 7.96
C THR A 148 47.61 18.01 9.43
N SER A 149 48.33 17.28 10.28
CA SER A 149 48.11 17.39 11.72
C SER A 149 48.66 18.73 12.20
N CYS A 150 47.80 19.64 12.64
CA CYS A 150 48.24 20.81 13.38
C CYS A 150 48.83 20.35 14.71
N THR A 151 50.15 20.39 14.84
CA THR A 151 50.82 20.26 16.14
C THR A 151 50.52 21.48 17.00
N PRO A 152 50.15 21.32 18.29
CA PRO A 152 49.99 22.46 19.19
C PRO A 152 51.29 23.29 19.24
N GLY A 153 51.21 24.57 18.84
CA GLY A 153 52.35 25.48 18.73
C GLY A 153 52.95 25.61 17.32
N GLY A 154 52.47 24.87 16.32
CA GLY A 154 52.83 25.05 14.92
C GLY A 154 52.01 26.19 14.30
N GLY A 155 52.63 27.36 14.14
CA GLY A 155 52.00 28.59 13.62
C GLY A 155 51.54 28.48 12.17
N CYS A 156 50.39 27.86 11.94
CA CYS A 156 49.60 28.08 10.74
C CYS A 156 48.58 29.18 11.06
N CYS A 157 48.79 30.35 10.44
CA CYS A 157 47.82 31.46 10.39
C CYS A 157 46.59 31.08 9.58
#